data_AF-A0A9E8MUC4-F1
#
_entry.id   AF-A0A9E8MUC4-F1
#
_cell.length_a   1.000
_cell.length_b   1.000
_cell.length_c   1.000
_cell.angle_alpha   90.00
_cell.angle_beta   90.00
_cell.angle_gamma   90.00
#
_symmetry.space_group_name_H-M   'P 1'
#
loop_
_entity.id
_entity.type
_entity.pdbx_description
1 polymer ?
#
loop_
_entity_poly.entity_id
_entity_poly.type
_entity_poly.pdbx_seq_one_letter_code
_entity_poly.pdbx_strand_id
1 'polypeptide(L)'
;MKIAHKSILIVVISALTITGCSRKNDSFVSRNFHAVTAEYNTLFNGNNALEKGRENLNSAYRDNYWAVLPVERMQIAEEIMLPGQSKNADFTVAEEKAVKAIQQHGMNIKGKEYNPQMDEAYLLLGKARYFDQRFIPAPEAFNYILYKYPASSNINQAKVSA
;
A
#
# COMPACT_ATOMS: atom_id res chain seq x y z
N MET A 1 25.86 -16.19 42.81
CA MET A 1 25.67 -14.89 42.09
C MET A 1 25.54 -15.02 40.57
N LYS A 2 26.34 -15.84 39.85
CA LYS A 2 26.26 -15.93 38.37
C LYS A 2 24.92 -16.43 37.80
N ILE A 3 24.22 -17.34 38.51
CA ILE A 3 22.91 -17.87 38.09
C ILE A 3 21.82 -16.79 38.22
N ALA A 4 21.83 -16.02 39.31
CA ALA A 4 20.90 -14.91 39.52
C ALA A 4 21.07 -13.80 38.46
N HIS A 5 22.29 -13.49 38.03
CA HIS A 5 22.52 -12.54 36.93
C HIS A 5 22.02 -13.06 35.58
N LYS A 6 22.14 -14.36 35.30
CA LYS A 6 21.56 -14.97 34.09
C LYS A 6 20.03 -14.90 34.11
N SER A 7 19.40 -15.19 35.25
CA SER A 7 17.94 -15.08 35.40
C SER A 7 17.45 -13.65 35.27
N ILE A 8 18.15 -12.67 35.85
CA ILE A 8 17.84 -11.24 35.71
C ILE A 8 18.00 -10.79 34.25
N LEU A 9 19.05 -11.23 33.55
CA LEU A 9 19.25 -10.91 32.13
C LEU A 9 18.11 -11.47 31.25
N ILE A 10 17.68 -12.70 31.52
CA ILE A 10 16.54 -13.33 30.80
C ILE A 10 15.24 -12.56 31.07
N VAL A 11 14.99 -12.15 32.32
CA VAL A 11 13.81 -11.35 32.68
C VAL A 11 13.84 -9.97 32.01
N VAL A 12 15.00 -9.32 31.95
CA VAL A 12 15.15 -8.02 31.26
C VAL A 12 14.96 -8.16 29.75
N ILE A 13 15.54 -9.18 29.12
CA ILE A 13 15.34 -9.47 27.69
C ILE A 13 13.87 -9.79 27.41
N SER A 14 13.23 -10.58 28.28
CA SER A 14 11.80 -10.87 28.21
C SER A 14 10.93 -9.63 28.43
N ALA A 15 11.36 -8.64 29.21
CA ALA A 15 10.61 -7.40 29.40
C ALA A 15 10.72 -6.47 28.18
N LEU A 16 11.89 -6.45 27.52
CA LEU A 16 12.09 -5.70 26.27
C LEU A 16 11.28 -6.24 25.09
N THR A 17 10.89 -7.53 25.08
CA THR A 17 10.07 -8.08 24.00
C THR A 17 8.58 -7.79 24.17
N ILE A 18 8.13 -7.43 25.39
CA ILE A 18 6.71 -7.13 25.67
C ILE A 18 6.38 -5.66 25.37
N THR A 19 7.37 -4.77 25.30
CA THR A 19 7.19 -3.42 24.76
C THR A 19 7.08 -3.47 23.24
N GLY A 20 5.90 -3.89 22.75
CA GLY A 20 5.62 -3.97 21.32
C GLY A 20 5.72 -2.61 20.61
N CYS A 21 5.95 -2.66 19.30
CA CYS A 21 5.92 -1.47 18.44
C CYS A 21 4.49 -0.89 18.41
N SER A 22 4.26 0.20 19.15
CA SER A 22 2.98 0.90 19.21
C SER A 22 2.92 2.00 18.15
N ARG A 23 1.84 1.99 17.36
CA ARG A 23 1.52 3.06 16.38
C ARG A 23 1.05 4.38 17.01
N LYS A 24 0.81 4.38 18.33
CA LYS A 24 0.26 5.53 19.06
C LYS A 24 1.33 6.49 19.58
N ASN A 25 2.61 6.14 19.42
CA ASN A 25 3.72 6.92 19.96
C ASN A 25 4.50 7.56 18.80
N ASP A 26 4.69 8.88 18.82
CA ASP A 26 5.31 9.63 17.71
C ASP A 26 6.84 9.75 17.82
N SER A 27 7.49 8.85 18.56
CA SER A 27 8.94 8.88 18.74
C SER A 27 9.69 8.67 17.42
N PHE A 28 10.86 9.29 17.28
CA PHE A 28 11.69 9.18 16.09
C PHE A 28 11.96 7.72 15.69
N VAL A 29 12.28 6.86 16.67
CA VAL A 29 12.53 5.43 16.43
C VAL A 29 11.28 4.72 15.93
N SER A 30 10.11 4.96 16.56
CA SER A 30 8.86 4.33 16.15
C SER A 30 8.45 4.74 14.73
N ARG A 31 8.52 6.04 14.42
CA ARG A 31 8.19 6.57 13.09
C ARG A 31 9.06 5.96 12.00
N ASN A 32 10.37 5.92 12.20
CA ASN A 32 11.29 5.34 11.23
C ASN A 32 11.09 3.83 11.08
N PHE A 33 10.85 3.10 12.19
CA PHE A 33 10.54 1.68 12.13
C PHE A 33 9.29 1.39 11.30
N HIS A 34 8.20 2.10 11.53
CA HIS A 34 6.97 1.92 10.75
C HIS A 34 7.15 2.36 9.29
N ALA A 35 7.89 3.43 9.01
CA ALA A 35 8.17 3.90 7.65
C ALA A 35 8.99 2.88 6.85
N VAL A 36 10.16 2.48 7.35
CA VAL A 36 11.06 1.53 6.68
C VAL A 36 10.38 0.17 6.51
N THR A 37 9.63 -0.30 7.52
CA THR A 37 8.92 -1.56 7.39
C THR A 37 7.78 -1.48 6.38
N ALA A 38 7.07 -0.35 6.30
CA ALA A 38 6.03 -0.16 5.29
C ALA A 38 6.62 -0.20 3.87
N GLU A 39 7.70 0.55 3.64
CA GLU A 39 8.39 0.71 2.36
C GLU A 39 8.95 -0.62 1.84
N TYR A 40 9.87 -1.24 2.59
CA TYR A 40 10.63 -2.38 2.10
C TYR A 40 9.93 -3.73 2.25
N ASN A 41 8.83 -3.81 3.01
CA ASN A 41 8.07 -5.04 3.15
C ASN A 41 6.72 -4.95 2.42
N THR A 42 5.80 -4.14 2.92
CA THR A 42 4.44 -4.14 2.38
C THR A 42 4.35 -3.46 1.01
N LEU A 43 4.90 -2.26 0.87
CA LEU A 43 4.82 -1.47 -0.36
C LEU A 43 5.67 -2.08 -1.47
N PHE A 44 6.89 -2.50 -1.18
CA PHE A 44 7.74 -3.19 -2.15
C PHE A 44 7.05 -4.43 -2.75
N ASN A 45 6.54 -5.32 -1.89
CA ASN A 45 5.85 -6.53 -2.37
C ASN A 45 4.54 -6.20 -3.10
N GLY A 46 3.82 -5.15 -2.67
CA GLY A 46 2.60 -4.71 -3.32
C GLY A 46 2.86 -4.10 -4.70
N ASN A 47 3.90 -3.27 -4.85
CA ASN A 47 4.32 -2.71 -6.13
C ASN A 47 4.80 -3.81 -7.10
N ASN A 48 5.55 -4.80 -6.61
CA ASN A 48 5.97 -5.93 -7.45
C ASN A 48 4.77 -6.74 -7.95
N ALA A 49 3.76 -6.96 -7.10
CA ALA A 49 2.53 -7.63 -7.50
C ALA A 49 1.75 -6.80 -8.53
N LEU A 50 1.64 -5.48 -8.32
CA LEU A 50 1.01 -4.58 -9.29
C LEU A 50 1.71 -4.63 -10.65
N GLU A 51 3.03 -4.54 -10.67
CA GLU A 51 3.80 -4.54 -11.91
C GLU A 51 3.66 -5.86 -12.65
N LYS A 52 3.77 -6.98 -11.94
CA LYS A 52 3.54 -8.31 -12.51
C LYS A 52 2.12 -8.43 -13.11
N GLY A 53 1.11 -7.91 -12.43
CA GLY A 53 -0.25 -7.86 -12.95
C GLY A 53 -0.35 -7.04 -14.24
N ARG A 54 0.33 -5.89 -14.32
CA ARG A 54 0.41 -5.04 -15.52
C ARG A 54 1.13 -5.73 -16.67
N GLU A 55 2.25 -6.40 -16.41
CA GLU A 55 2.99 -7.17 -17.41
C GLU A 55 2.14 -8.31 -17.97
N ASN A 56 1.38 -9.00 -17.12
CA ASN A 56 0.44 -10.04 -17.53
C ASN A 56 -0.66 -9.47 -18.44
N LEU A 57 -1.23 -8.30 -18.11
CA LEU A 57 -2.18 -7.62 -18.99
C LEU A 57 -1.56 -7.22 -20.34
N ASN A 58 -0.36 -6.63 -20.30
CA ASN A 58 0.33 -6.16 -21.50
C ASN A 58 0.74 -7.29 -22.46
N SER A 59 1.11 -8.46 -21.91
CA SER A 59 1.49 -9.65 -22.68
C SER A 59 0.30 -10.44 -23.21
N ALA A 60 -0.84 -10.40 -22.52
CA ALA A 60 -2.10 -10.98 -23.00
C ALA A 60 -2.76 -10.15 -24.11
N TYR A 61 -2.50 -8.84 -24.15
CA TYR A 61 -3.09 -7.94 -25.13
C TYR A 61 -2.50 -8.13 -26.53
N ARG A 62 -3.38 -8.17 -27.54
CA ARG A 62 -3.00 -8.21 -28.97
C ARG A 62 -3.32 -6.88 -29.62
N ASP A 63 -2.29 -6.23 -30.15
CA ASP A 63 -2.41 -4.93 -30.80
C ASP A 63 -3.16 -5.02 -32.13
N ASN A 64 -4.20 -4.19 -32.30
CA ASN A 64 -4.86 -3.98 -33.57
C ASN A 64 -4.30 -2.71 -34.23
N TYR A 65 -3.30 -2.88 -35.09
CA TYR A 65 -2.63 -1.77 -35.78
C TYR A 65 -3.51 -1.03 -36.82
N TRP A 66 -4.73 -1.51 -37.08
CA TRP A 66 -5.72 -0.79 -37.89
C TRP A 66 -6.52 0.24 -37.09
N ALA A 67 -6.43 0.18 -35.76
CA ALA A 67 -7.07 1.12 -34.84
C ALA A 67 -6.01 1.96 -34.11
N VAL A 68 -6.46 3.06 -33.50
CA VAL A 68 -5.60 3.83 -32.57
C VAL A 68 -5.32 2.96 -31.35
N LEU A 69 -4.04 2.76 -31.04
CA LEU A 69 -3.63 1.95 -29.90
C LEU A 69 -4.01 2.67 -28.59
N PRO A 70 -4.62 1.97 -27.63
CA PRO A 70 -4.94 2.56 -26.35
C PRO A 70 -3.65 2.81 -25.55
N VAL A 71 -3.66 3.87 -24.74
CA VAL A 71 -2.55 4.17 -23.82
C VAL A 71 -2.37 3.05 -22.81
N GLU A 72 -3.47 2.41 -22.41
CA GLU A 72 -3.49 1.29 -21.49
C GLU A 72 -4.05 0.04 -22.15
N ARG A 73 -3.33 -1.08 -22.01
CA ARG A 73 -3.65 -2.35 -22.68
C ARG A 73 -4.69 -3.18 -21.93
N MET A 74 -5.56 -2.53 -21.16
CA MET A 74 -6.63 -3.19 -20.43
C MET A 74 -7.80 -3.47 -21.36
N GLN A 75 -8.24 -4.73 -21.41
CA GLN A 75 -9.52 -5.08 -22.03
C GLN A 75 -10.62 -4.86 -20.99
N ILE A 76 -11.33 -3.75 -21.09
CA ILE A 76 -12.50 -3.46 -20.24
C ILE A 76 -13.58 -4.46 -20.64
N ALA A 77 -13.92 -5.39 -19.75
CA ALA A 77 -15.10 -6.23 -19.98
C ALA A 77 -16.34 -5.41 -19.61
N GLU A 78 -17.40 -5.49 -20.40
CA GLU A 78 -18.70 -4.82 -20.11
C GLU A 78 -19.38 -5.35 -18.84
N GLU A 79 -18.89 -6.44 -18.26
CA GLU A 79 -19.44 -7.03 -17.05
C GLU A 79 -19.12 -6.18 -15.82
N ILE A 80 -20.18 -5.60 -15.23
CA ILE A 80 -20.10 -4.82 -13.97
C ILE A 80 -19.64 -5.76 -12.86
N MET A 81 -18.39 -5.61 -12.43
CA MET A 81 -17.85 -6.38 -11.32
C MET A 81 -18.52 -6.00 -10.01
N LEU A 82 -19.04 -6.99 -9.29
CA LEU A 82 -19.57 -6.80 -7.93
C LEU A 82 -18.42 -6.45 -6.95
N PRO A 83 -18.70 -5.71 -5.86
CA PRO A 83 -17.71 -5.42 -4.84
C PRO A 83 -17.06 -6.70 -4.29
N GLY A 84 -15.73 -6.79 -4.37
CA GLY A 84 -14.96 -7.95 -3.87
C GLY A 84 -14.66 -9.02 -4.91
N GLN A 85 -15.13 -8.88 -6.16
CA GLN A 85 -14.64 -9.69 -7.26
C GLN A 85 -13.43 -9.01 -7.91
N SER A 86 -12.35 -9.78 -8.06
CA SER A 86 -11.12 -9.38 -8.76
C SER A 86 -10.89 -10.35 -9.90
N LYS A 87 -10.48 -9.84 -11.07
CA LYS A 87 -10.14 -10.67 -12.23
C LYS A 87 -8.71 -11.19 -12.15
N ASN A 88 -7.85 -10.51 -11.42
CA ASN A 88 -6.42 -10.82 -11.39
C ASN A 88 -5.91 -10.92 -9.95
N ALA A 89 -5.43 -12.11 -9.60
CA ALA A 89 -4.86 -12.40 -8.29
C ALA A 89 -3.71 -11.45 -7.91
N ASP A 90 -2.89 -11.02 -8.88
CA ASP A 90 -1.76 -10.12 -8.61
C ASP A 90 -2.25 -8.73 -8.15
N PHE A 91 -3.37 -8.20 -8.69
CA PHE A 91 -3.95 -6.93 -8.23
C PHE A 91 -4.63 -7.05 -6.87
N THR A 92 -5.25 -8.20 -6.57
CA THR A 92 -5.78 -8.48 -5.23
C THR A 92 -4.66 -8.44 -4.20
N VAL A 93 -3.51 -9.07 -4.50
CA VAL A 93 -2.35 -9.04 -3.62
C VAL A 93 -1.84 -7.61 -3.45
N ALA A 94 -1.74 -6.83 -4.52
CA ALA A 94 -1.34 -5.43 -4.43
C ALA A 94 -2.26 -4.61 -3.52
N GLU A 95 -3.58 -4.78 -3.65
CA GLU A 95 -4.57 -4.14 -2.77
C GLU A 95 -4.41 -4.59 -1.31
N GLU A 96 -4.33 -5.89 -1.06
CA GLU A 96 -4.16 -6.43 0.30
C GLU A 96 -2.91 -5.89 0.98
N LYS A 97 -1.79 -5.78 0.24
CA LYS A 97 -0.55 -5.20 0.76
C LYS A 97 -0.68 -3.71 1.03
N ALA A 98 -1.35 -2.97 0.16
CA ALA A 98 -1.63 -1.55 0.36
C ALA A 98 -2.50 -1.31 1.60
N VAL A 99 -3.60 -2.06 1.72
CA VAL A 99 -4.49 -2.02 2.89
C VAL A 99 -3.72 -2.41 4.15
N LYS A 100 -2.87 -3.44 4.09
CA LYS A 100 -2.01 -3.84 5.21
C LYS A 100 -1.03 -2.73 5.60
N ALA A 101 -0.43 -2.03 4.64
CA ALA A 101 0.46 -0.90 4.92
C ALA A 101 -0.29 0.21 5.67
N ILE A 102 -1.46 0.61 5.16
CA ILE A 102 -2.31 1.64 5.77
C ILE A 102 -2.73 1.22 7.19
N GLN A 103 -3.19 -0.01 7.37
CA GLN A 103 -3.68 -0.50 8.65
C GLN A 103 -2.55 -0.69 9.67
N GLN A 104 -1.45 -1.34 9.29
CA GLN A 104 -0.41 -1.78 10.23
C GLN A 104 0.70 -0.75 10.44
N HIS A 105 0.87 0.19 9.51
CA HIS A 105 1.94 1.18 9.56
C HIS A 105 1.44 2.63 9.53
N GLY A 106 0.13 2.86 9.39
CA GLY A 106 -0.48 4.16 9.62
C GLY A 106 -0.29 4.63 11.06
N MET A 107 0.23 5.84 11.22
CA MET A 107 0.48 6.52 12.49
C MET A 107 -0.34 7.81 12.53
N ASN A 108 -1.66 7.66 12.53
CA ASN A 108 -2.59 8.77 12.71
C ASN A 108 -2.72 9.11 14.20
N ILE A 109 -2.01 10.16 14.63
CA ILE A 109 -1.97 10.64 16.01
C ILE A 109 -2.58 12.04 16.03
N LYS A 110 -3.70 12.21 16.76
CA LYS A 110 -4.45 13.48 16.86
C LYS A 110 -4.85 14.06 15.49
N GLY A 111 -5.17 13.21 14.52
CA GLY A 111 -5.61 13.61 13.18
C GLY A 111 -4.47 13.88 12.19
N LYS A 112 -3.21 13.85 12.64
CA LYS A 112 -2.03 13.99 11.78
C LYS A 112 -1.41 12.63 11.52
N GLU A 113 -1.12 12.36 10.26
CA GLU A 113 -0.35 11.19 9.85
C GLU A 113 1.15 11.49 10.00
N TYR A 114 1.88 10.58 10.68
CA TYR A 114 3.30 10.74 10.96
C TYR A 114 4.20 9.82 10.15
N ASN A 115 3.63 8.80 9.50
CA ASN A 115 4.35 7.92 8.59
C ASN A 115 4.35 8.55 7.18
N PRO A 116 5.52 8.93 6.64
CA PRO A 116 5.61 9.54 5.32
C PRO A 116 5.19 8.60 4.19
N GLN A 117 5.23 7.27 4.37
CA GLN A 117 4.96 6.28 3.32
C GLN A 117 3.47 6.00 3.08
N MET A 118 2.57 6.70 3.78
CA MET A 118 1.13 6.44 3.67
C MET A 118 0.54 6.93 2.36
N ASP A 119 1.04 8.04 1.81
CA ASP A 119 0.63 8.52 0.49
C ASP A 119 0.93 7.49 -0.61
N GLU A 120 2.09 6.84 -0.58
CA GLU A 120 2.45 5.74 -1.48
C GLU A 120 1.51 4.54 -1.31
N ALA A 121 1.13 4.23 -0.07
CA ALA A 121 0.18 3.15 0.21
C ALA A 121 -1.21 3.42 -0.39
N TYR A 122 -1.74 4.64 -0.25
CA TYR A 122 -3.00 5.03 -0.89
C TYR A 122 -2.88 5.08 -2.41
N LEU A 123 -1.71 5.47 -2.94
CA LEU A 123 -1.48 5.50 -4.39
C LEU A 123 -1.48 4.09 -4.97
N LEU A 124 -0.79 3.16 -4.33
CA LEU A 124 -0.80 1.74 -4.69
C LEU A 124 -2.21 1.16 -4.61
N LEU A 125 -2.98 1.51 -3.58
CA LEU A 125 -4.38 1.09 -3.43
C LEU A 125 -5.24 1.54 -4.60
N GLY A 126 -5.16 2.81 -4.98
CA GLY A 126 -5.89 3.35 -6.12
C GLY A 126 -5.51 2.69 -7.44
N LYS A 127 -4.20 2.51 -7.69
CA LYS A 127 -3.70 1.80 -8.89
C LYS A 127 -4.18 0.36 -8.95
N ALA A 128 -4.09 -0.39 -7.84
CA ALA A 128 -4.52 -1.78 -7.80
C ALA A 128 -6.02 -1.92 -8.14
N ARG A 129 -6.88 -1.07 -7.56
CA ARG A 129 -8.31 -1.05 -7.86
C ARG A 129 -8.60 -0.65 -9.31
N TYR A 130 -7.86 0.33 -9.84
CA TYR A 130 -8.01 0.78 -11.21
C TYR A 130 -7.67 -0.32 -12.23
N PHE A 131 -6.52 -0.99 -12.06
CA PHE A 131 -6.10 -2.09 -12.95
C PHE A 131 -6.98 -3.34 -12.80
N ASP A 132 -7.63 -3.51 -11.65
CA ASP A 132 -8.65 -4.53 -11.43
C ASP A 132 -10.04 -4.11 -11.94
N GLN A 133 -10.14 -3.06 -12.77
CA GLN A 133 -11.36 -2.55 -13.39
C GLN A 133 -12.42 -2.03 -12.40
N ARG A 134 -12.04 -1.79 -11.14
CA ARG A 134 -12.90 -1.19 -10.12
C ARG A 134 -12.74 0.33 -10.15
N PHE A 135 -13.31 0.93 -11.19
CA PHE A 135 -13.19 2.37 -11.47
C PHE A 135 -13.94 3.27 -10.48
N ILE A 136 -14.94 2.75 -9.76
CA ILE A 136 -15.69 3.54 -8.75
C ILE A 136 -14.89 3.71 -7.44
N PRO A 137 -14.33 2.65 -6.82
CA PRO A 137 -13.55 2.79 -5.58
C PRO A 137 -12.09 3.23 -5.77
N ALA A 138 -11.57 3.29 -7.01
CA ALA A 138 -10.21 3.74 -7.26
C ALA A 138 -10.02 5.27 -7.00
N PRO A 139 -10.88 6.17 -7.53
CA PRO A 139 -10.82 7.61 -7.25
C PRO A 139 -10.92 7.96 -5.77
N GLU A 140 -11.61 7.15 -4.96
CA GLU A 140 -11.69 7.36 -3.51
C GLU A 140 -10.29 7.39 -2.87
N ALA A 141 -9.41 6.45 -3.26
CA ALA A 141 -8.06 6.38 -2.73
C ALA A 141 -7.20 7.57 -3.18
N PHE A 142 -7.34 8.00 -4.44
CA PHE A 142 -6.62 9.17 -4.95
C PHE A 142 -7.10 10.47 -4.30
N ASN A 143 -8.41 10.65 -4.16
CA ASN A 143 -9.00 11.79 -3.47
C ASN A 143 -8.59 11.87 -1.99
N TYR A 144 -8.40 10.71 -1.34
CA TYR A 144 -7.87 10.67 0.01
C TYR A 144 -6.47 11.29 0.09
N ILE A 145 -5.62 11.07 -0.93
CA ILE A 145 -4.29 11.68 -1.01
C ILE A 145 -4.40 13.19 -1.18
N LEU A 146 -5.29 13.65 -2.07
CA LEU A 146 -5.50 15.08 -2.32
C LEU A 146 -5.98 15.83 -1.08
N TYR A 147 -6.85 15.21 -0.29
CA TYR A 147 -7.40 15.81 0.92
C TYR A 147 -6.43 15.75 2.10
N LYS A 148 -5.79 14.59 2.34
CA LYS A 148 -5.02 14.35 3.56
C LYS A 148 -3.52 14.59 3.42
N TYR A 149 -2.97 14.52 2.20
CA TYR A 149 -1.54 14.67 1.93
C TYR A 149 -1.26 15.75 0.86
N PRO A 150 -1.66 17.02 1.08
CA PRO A 150 -1.50 18.09 0.09
C PRO A 150 -0.03 18.45 -0.21
N ALA A 151 0.91 18.03 0.64
CA ALA A 151 2.35 18.24 0.45
C ALA A 151 3.08 16.98 -0.08
N SER A 152 2.34 15.93 -0.43
CA SER A 152 2.92 14.69 -0.98
C SER A 152 3.60 14.94 -2.33
N SER A 153 4.71 14.26 -2.58
CA SER A 153 5.34 14.18 -3.91
C SER A 153 4.42 13.56 -4.96
N ASN A 154 3.51 12.69 -4.52
CA ASN A 154 2.57 11.96 -5.37
C ASN A 154 1.29 12.75 -5.67
N ILE A 155 1.18 14.01 -5.22
CA ILE A 155 -0.04 14.80 -5.40
C ILE A 155 -0.42 14.99 -6.87
N ASN A 156 0.56 15.23 -7.74
CA ASN A 156 0.29 15.43 -9.17
C ASN A 156 -0.23 14.14 -9.81
N GLN A 157 0.32 12.99 -9.40
CA GLN A 157 -0.17 11.70 -9.87
C GLN A 157 -1.60 11.44 -9.38
N ALA A 158 -1.88 11.70 -8.10
CA ALA A 158 -3.23 11.59 -7.56
C ALA A 158 -4.23 12.53 -8.26
N LYS A 159 -3.81 13.75 -8.64
CA LYS A 159 -4.67 14.71 -9.36
C LYS A 159 -5.05 14.26 -10.76
N VAL A 160 -4.13 13.61 -11.48
CA VAL A 160 -4.40 13.12 -12.84
C VAL A 160 -5.23 11.84 -12.81
N SER A 161 -5.13 11.05 -11.73
CA SER A 161 -5.80 9.75 -11.59
C SER A 161 -7.13 9.79 -10.83
N ALA A 162 -7.47 10.89 -10.16
CA ALA A 162 -8.74 11.11 -9.45
C ALA A 162 -9.83 11.61 -10.39
#